data_AF-A0A085LI52-F1
#
_entry.id   AF-A0A085LI52-F1
#
_cell.length_a   1.000
_cell.length_b   1.000
_cell.length_c   1.000
_cell.angle_alpha   90.00
_cell.angle_beta   90.00
_cell.angle_gamma   90.00
#
_symmetry.space_group_name_H-M   'P 1'
#
loop_
_entity.id
_entity.type
_entity.pdbx_description
1 polymer ?
#
loop_
_entity_poly.entity_id
_entity_poly.type
_entity_poly.pdbx_seq_one_letter_code
_entity_poly.pdbx_strand_id
1 'polypeptide(L)'
;MDVVAGAHGKGLPPGADAPTEGGTGAAWSAEPGLLLVVTFGSSSCPLLAEDDAAVEGSDVVVSFVDIPADTACTMDYVPATSVVAVPDDVDTSADVSVVLGDRGTVVVPPPAEGAAGEFAWTAG
;
A
#
# COMPACT_ATOMS: atom_id res chain seq x y z
N MET A 1 12.68 1.36 -6.31
CA MET A 1 12.16 2.50 -7.10
C MET A 1 12.37 3.77 -6.30
N ASP A 2 12.22 4.93 -6.90
CA ASP A 2 12.15 6.18 -6.16
C ASP A 2 10.88 6.23 -5.31
N VAL A 3 10.99 6.71 -4.07
CA VAL A 3 9.85 6.81 -3.14
C VAL A 3 9.21 8.18 -3.32
N VAL A 4 8.32 8.28 -4.29
CA VAL A 4 7.53 9.48 -4.60
C VAL A 4 6.09 9.06 -4.88
N ALA A 5 5.11 9.92 -4.55
CA ALA A 5 3.70 9.64 -4.78
C ALA A 5 3.41 9.20 -6.23
N GLY A 6 2.58 8.17 -6.38
CA GLY A 6 2.24 7.55 -7.67
C GLY A 6 3.31 6.63 -8.25
N ALA A 7 4.51 6.55 -7.65
CA ALA A 7 5.50 5.57 -8.06
C ALA A 7 5.02 4.16 -7.74
N HIS A 8 5.34 3.21 -8.62
CA HIS A 8 5.05 1.80 -8.40
C HIS A 8 6.16 0.90 -8.93
N GLY A 9 6.24 -0.31 -8.38
CA GLY A 9 7.24 -1.31 -8.74
C GLY A 9 6.75 -2.74 -8.55
N LYS A 10 7.39 -3.67 -9.26
CA LYS A 10 7.15 -5.10 -9.08
C LYS A 10 7.90 -5.60 -7.84
N GLY A 11 7.28 -6.52 -7.11
CA GLY A 11 7.86 -7.14 -5.93
C GLY A 11 7.49 -6.45 -4.62
N LEU A 12 8.04 -7.00 -3.53
CA LEU A 12 7.99 -6.42 -2.20
C LEU A 12 9.04 -5.30 -2.07
N PRO A 13 8.77 -4.25 -1.27
CA PRO A 13 9.79 -3.28 -0.92
C PRO A 13 10.80 -3.88 0.07
N PRO A 14 12.00 -3.28 0.20
CA PRO A 14 12.99 -3.74 1.18
C PRO A 14 12.42 -3.79 2.60
N GLY A 15 12.64 -4.89 3.32
CA GLY A 15 12.20 -5.07 4.70
C GLY A 15 10.75 -5.53 4.86
N ALA A 16 9.97 -5.67 3.79
CA ALA A 16 8.64 -6.26 3.86
C ALA A 16 8.70 -7.78 3.86
N ASP A 17 8.14 -8.40 4.90
CA ASP A 17 7.84 -9.83 4.96
C ASP A 17 6.33 -10.04 4.83
N ALA A 18 5.89 -10.38 3.62
CA ALA A 18 4.47 -10.59 3.33
C ALA A 18 3.97 -11.97 3.82
N PRO A 19 2.69 -12.09 4.19
CA PRO A 19 2.09 -13.39 4.51
C PRO A 19 2.18 -14.35 3.33
N THR A 20 2.31 -15.65 3.63
CA THR A 20 2.43 -16.70 2.60
C THR A 20 1.18 -16.82 1.72
N GLU A 21 0.01 -16.51 2.27
CA GLU A 21 -1.27 -16.53 1.56
C GLU A 21 -1.50 -15.27 0.70
N GLY A 22 -0.59 -14.29 0.77
CA GLY A 22 -0.74 -12.98 0.14
C GLY A 22 -1.51 -12.01 1.04
N GLY A 23 -2.31 -11.14 0.42
CA GLY A 23 -3.09 -10.10 1.09
C GLY A 23 -2.80 -8.72 0.55
N THR A 24 -3.23 -7.69 1.29
CA THR A 24 -2.86 -6.30 1.01
C THR A 24 -2.23 -5.71 2.25
N GLY A 25 -1.10 -5.04 2.09
CA GLY A 25 -0.34 -4.49 3.22
C GLY A 25 0.00 -3.03 3.02
N ALA A 26 0.21 -2.35 4.14
CA ALA A 26 0.67 -0.97 4.16
C ALA A 26 1.72 -0.77 5.25
N ALA A 27 2.70 0.09 4.96
CA ALA A 27 3.66 0.62 5.91
C ALA A 27 4.01 2.05 5.54
N TRP A 28 4.46 2.84 6.51
CA TRP A 28 5.12 4.11 6.19
C TRP A 28 6.43 3.88 5.45
N SER A 29 6.71 4.74 4.49
CA SER A 29 8.02 4.80 3.85
C SER A 29 9.03 5.53 4.74
N ALA A 30 10.30 5.53 4.34
CA ALA A 30 11.32 6.35 5.00
C ALA A 30 11.14 7.86 4.70
N GLU A 31 10.44 8.19 3.61
CA GLU A 31 10.08 9.56 3.28
C GLU A 31 8.77 9.94 4.01
N PRO A 32 8.71 11.14 4.62
CA PRO A 32 7.57 11.57 5.42
C PRO A 32 6.31 11.70 4.56
N GLY A 33 5.16 11.31 5.14
CA GLY A 33 3.85 11.47 4.50
C GLY A 33 3.56 10.46 3.37
N LEU A 34 4.43 9.47 3.15
CA LEU A 34 4.24 8.48 2.09
C LEU A 34 4.03 7.07 2.66
N LEU A 35 2.98 6.40 2.22
CA LEU A 35 2.73 4.97 2.45
C LEU A 35 3.30 4.13 1.31
N LEU A 36 3.87 2.99 1.66
CA LEU A 36 4.12 1.87 0.76
C LEU A 36 2.94 0.91 0.87
N VAL A 37 2.21 0.72 -0.23
CA VAL A 37 1.07 -0.19 -0.29
C VAL A 37 1.42 -1.38 -1.18
N VAL A 38 1.34 -2.58 -0.61
CA VAL A 38 1.61 -3.83 -1.33
C VAL A 38 0.30 -4.53 -1.62
N THR A 39 0.11 -4.90 -2.88
CA THR A 39 -0.97 -5.78 -3.34
C THR A 39 -0.37 -7.03 -3.98
N PHE A 40 -1.17 -8.09 -4.10
CA PHE A 40 -0.84 -9.23 -4.94
C PHE A 40 -1.82 -9.33 -6.10
N GLY A 41 -1.30 -9.62 -7.29
CA GLY A 41 -2.09 -9.68 -8.51
C GLY A 41 -1.30 -10.27 -9.68
N SER A 42 -1.90 -10.17 -10.88
CA SER A 42 -1.26 -10.61 -12.12
C SER A 42 0.00 -9.80 -12.43
N SER A 43 1.11 -10.41 -12.83
CA SER A 43 2.32 -9.62 -13.16
C SER A 43 2.22 -8.76 -14.40
N SER A 44 1.25 -9.04 -15.29
CA SER A 44 0.93 -8.19 -16.44
C SER A 44 -0.17 -7.17 -16.15
N CYS A 45 -0.90 -7.34 -15.05
CA CYS A 45 -1.96 -6.44 -14.60
C CYS A 45 -1.89 -6.30 -13.07
N PRO A 46 -0.85 -5.66 -12.53
CA PRO A 46 -0.74 -5.46 -11.10
C PRO A 46 -1.87 -4.55 -10.63
N LEU A 47 -2.43 -4.82 -9.45
CA LEU A 47 -3.34 -3.88 -8.80
C LEU A 47 -2.51 -2.77 -8.17
N LEU A 48 -2.68 -1.54 -8.64
CA LEU A 48 -1.92 -0.40 -8.16
C LEU A 48 -2.82 0.51 -7.33
N ALA A 49 -2.27 1.11 -6.28
CA ALA A 49 -2.97 2.17 -5.56
C ALA A 49 -2.97 3.46 -6.39
N GLU A 50 -3.96 4.32 -6.16
CA GLU A 50 -3.92 5.71 -6.60
C GLU A 50 -2.75 6.46 -5.94
N ASP A 51 -2.39 7.62 -6.48
CA ASP A 51 -1.26 8.43 -6.02
C ASP A 51 -1.49 9.07 -4.64
N ASP A 52 -2.73 9.47 -4.37
CA ASP A 52 -3.14 10.12 -3.13
C ASP A 52 -4.17 9.30 -2.34
N ALA A 53 -4.02 9.24 -1.03
CA ALA A 53 -5.04 8.74 -0.11
C ALA A 53 -6.00 9.86 0.30
N ALA A 54 -7.24 9.48 0.61
CA ALA A 54 -8.22 10.37 1.22
C ALA A 54 -8.27 10.18 2.75
N VAL A 55 -8.92 11.11 3.46
CA VAL A 55 -9.24 10.96 4.88
C VAL A 55 -10.76 10.96 5.05
N GLU A 56 -11.28 9.91 5.69
CA GLU A 56 -12.69 9.81 6.04
C GLU A 56 -12.83 9.58 7.55
N GLY A 57 -13.24 10.63 8.27
CA GLY A 57 -13.28 10.58 9.74
C GLY A 57 -11.87 10.48 10.32
N SER A 58 -11.53 9.32 10.88
CA SER A 58 -10.19 9.01 11.44
C SER A 58 -9.40 8.03 10.58
N ASP A 59 -9.95 7.60 9.45
CA ASP A 59 -9.35 6.57 8.61
C ASP A 59 -8.66 7.22 7.40
N VAL A 60 -7.46 6.72 7.07
CA VAL A 60 -6.80 6.98 5.80
C VAL A 60 -7.32 5.97 4.78
N VAL A 61 -7.90 6.45 3.69
CA VAL A 61 -8.53 5.61 2.66
C VAL A 61 -7.66 5.58 1.42
N VAL A 62 -7.09 4.40 1.14
CA VAL A 62 -6.33 4.12 -0.08
C VAL A 62 -7.27 3.53 -1.12
N SER A 63 -7.34 4.17 -2.28
CA SER A 63 -8.06 3.69 -3.45
C SER A 63 -7.12 2.98 -4.42
N PHE A 64 -7.68 2.16 -5.32
CA PHE A 64 -6.92 1.42 -6.32
C PHE A 64 -7.40 1.77 -7.73
N VAL A 65 -6.44 1.77 -8.66
CA VAL A 65 -6.69 2.00 -10.07
C VAL A 65 -7.52 0.85 -10.65
N ASP A 66 -8.61 1.21 -11.34
CA ASP A 66 -9.47 0.24 -12.01
C ASP A 66 -8.73 -0.48 -13.15
N ILE A 67 -8.76 -1.81 -13.12
CA ILE A 67 -8.31 -2.65 -14.23
C ILE A 67 -9.53 -3.05 -15.06
N PRO A 68 -9.63 -2.65 -16.34
CA PRO A 68 -10.75 -3.03 -17.19
C PRO A 68 -10.93 -4.55 -17.25
N ALA A 69 -12.17 -5.02 -17.13
CA ALA A 69 -12.49 -6.44 -17.02
C ALA A 69 -12.09 -7.27 -18.26
N ASP A 70 -11.89 -6.63 -19.40
CA ASP A 70 -11.44 -7.22 -20.66
C ASP A 70 -9.92 -7.21 -20.84
N THR A 71 -9.17 -6.73 -19.84
CA THR A 71 -7.70 -6.74 -19.87
C THR A 71 -7.19 -8.18 -19.83
N ALA A 72 -6.39 -8.57 -20.83
CA ALA A 72 -5.78 -9.89 -20.87
C ALA A 72 -4.60 -9.98 -19.89
N CYS A 73 -4.84 -10.62 -18.74
CA CYS A 73 -3.86 -10.76 -17.68
C CYS A 73 -3.21 -12.15 -17.63
N THR A 74 -1.95 -12.23 -17.20
CA THR A 74 -1.26 -13.49 -16.93
C THR A 74 -1.76 -14.11 -15.61
N MET A 75 -1.60 -15.42 -15.44
CA MET A 75 -2.11 -16.15 -14.26
C MET A 75 -1.18 -16.13 -13.04
N ASP A 76 0.02 -15.56 -13.16
CA ASP A 76 0.98 -15.54 -12.06
C ASP A 76 0.61 -14.49 -11.02
N TYR A 77 0.62 -14.90 -9.75
CA TYR A 77 0.25 -14.08 -8.62
C TYR A 77 1.51 -13.59 -7.90
N VAL A 78 1.83 -12.32 -8.09
CA VAL A 78 3.07 -11.71 -7.58
C VAL A 78 2.76 -10.39 -6.87
N PRO A 79 3.62 -9.97 -5.92
CA PRO A 79 3.44 -8.68 -5.27
C PRO A 79 3.77 -7.52 -6.20
N ALA A 80 3.07 -6.41 -6.00
CA ALA A 80 3.39 -5.09 -6.53
C ALA A 80 3.30 -4.07 -5.40
N THR A 81 4.18 -3.06 -5.44
CA THR A 81 4.24 -1.98 -4.46
C THR A 81 3.87 -0.66 -5.13
N SER A 82 2.98 0.11 -4.51
CA SER A 82 2.64 1.48 -4.88
C SER A 82 3.07 2.43 -3.76
N VAL A 83 3.43 3.68 -4.10
CA VAL A 83 3.69 4.75 -3.13
C VAL A 83 2.53 5.72 -3.17
N VAL A 84 1.91 5.93 -2.01
CA VAL A 84 0.70 6.73 -1.85
C VAL A 84 0.99 7.90 -0.92
N ALA A 85 0.65 9.11 -1.33
CA ALA A 85 0.71 10.28 -0.46
C ALA A 85 -0.45 10.28 0.53
N VAL A 86 -0.14 10.60 1.78
CA VAL A 86 -1.13 10.78 2.85
C VAL A 86 -1.23 12.27 3.17
N PRO A 87 -2.45 12.83 3.33
CA PRO A 87 -2.62 14.23 3.71
C PRO A 87 -1.87 14.62 4.98
N ASP A 88 -1.30 15.83 4.99
CA ASP A 88 -0.44 16.34 6.06
C ASP A 88 -1.16 16.51 7.42
N ASP A 89 -2.50 16.51 7.44
CA ASP A 89 -3.31 16.62 8.64
C ASP A 89 -3.50 15.29 9.40
N VAL A 90 -3.00 14.18 8.85
CA VAL A 90 -2.99 12.88 9.54
C VAL A 90 -1.89 12.85 10.60
N ASP A 91 -2.27 12.53 11.84
CA ASP A 91 -1.31 12.33 12.94
C ASP A 91 -0.62 10.97 12.80
N THR A 92 0.61 10.99 12.29
CA THR A 92 1.44 9.79 12.11
C THR A 92 2.29 9.43 13.34
N SER A 93 2.15 10.17 14.45
CA SER A 93 2.86 9.87 15.70
C SER A 93 2.23 8.71 16.50
N ALA A 94 1.05 8.26 16.08
CA ALA A 94 0.32 7.13 16.63
C ALA A 94 -0.07 6.14 15.52
N ASP A 95 -0.65 5.02 15.93
CA ASP A 95 -1.21 4.02 15.01
C ASP A 95 -2.28 4.66 14.12
N VAL A 96 -2.16 4.45 12.80
CA VAL A 96 -3.10 4.97 11.80
C VAL A 96 -3.93 3.84 11.23
N SER A 97 -5.25 3.99 11.28
CA SER A 97 -6.19 3.09 10.61
C SER A 97 -6.19 3.38 9.11
N VAL A 98 -5.84 2.38 8.30
CA VAL A 98 -5.75 2.48 6.84
C VAL A 98 -6.74 1.51 6.19
N VAL A 99 -7.72 2.07 5.49
CA VAL A 99 -8.69 1.32 4.68
C VAL A 99 -8.09 1.09 3.30
N LEU A 100 -7.94 -0.17 2.92
CA LEU A 100 -7.35 -0.63 1.67
C LEU A 100 -8.46 -1.05 0.71
N GLY A 101 -9.30 -0.11 0.30
CA GLY A 101 -10.47 -0.37 -0.56
C GLY A 101 -11.38 -1.46 0.02
N ASP A 102 -11.81 -2.39 -0.84
CA ASP A 102 -12.63 -3.55 -0.46
C ASP A 102 -11.82 -4.70 0.17
N ARG A 103 -10.50 -4.55 0.25
CA ARG A 103 -9.56 -5.60 0.68
C ARG A 103 -9.43 -5.69 2.19
N GLY A 104 -9.90 -4.67 2.90
CA GLY A 104 -9.97 -4.64 4.35
C GLY A 104 -9.32 -3.40 4.95
N THR A 105 -9.08 -3.47 6.24
CA THR A 105 -8.51 -2.38 7.03
C THR A 105 -7.34 -2.93 7.82
N VAL A 106 -6.25 -2.16 7.88
CA VAL A 106 -5.05 -2.46 8.66
C VAL A 106 -4.75 -1.31 9.60
N VAL A 107 -4.05 -1.60 10.68
CA VAL A 107 -3.54 -0.59 11.60
C VAL A 107 -2.05 -0.47 11.36
N VAL A 108 -1.61 0.65 10.79
CA VAL A 108 -0.21 0.91 10.46
C VAL A 108 0.45 1.62 11.65
N PRO A 109 1.49 1.05 12.26
CA PRO A 109 2.25 1.71 13.34
C PRO A 109 2.90 3.01 12.88
N PRO A 110 3.36 3.90 13.79
CA PRO A 110 4.11 5.10 13.44
C PRO A 110 5.34 4.82 12.54
N PRO A 111 5.76 5.79 11.71
CA PRO A 111 6.96 5.65 10.88
C PRO A 111 8.21 5.34 11.71
N ALA A 112 9.07 4.47 11.17
CA ALA A 112 10.40 4.24 11.72
C ALA A 112 11.37 5.34 11.26
N GLU A 113 12.19 5.86 12.17
CA GLU A 113 13.16 6.91 11.81
C GLU A 113 14.17 6.39 10.77
N GLY A 114 14.17 7.01 9.57
CA GLY A 114 15.14 6.73 8.52
C GLY A 114 15.01 5.37 7.83
N ALA A 115 13.90 4.65 8.04
CA ALA A 115 13.63 3.35 7.42
C ALA A 115 12.14 3.22 7.07
N ALA A 116 11.81 2.26 6.20
CA ALA A 116 10.42 1.86 6.05
C ALA A 116 9.92 1.29 7.39
N GLY A 117 8.67 1.63 7.73
CA GLY A 117 7.99 1.13 8.91
C GLY A 117 7.64 -0.36 8.81
N GLU A 118 7.11 -0.90 9.90
CA GLU A 118 6.57 -2.26 9.93
C GLU A 118 5.31 -2.35 9.05
N PHE A 119 5.23 -3.41 8.24
CA PHE A 119 4.05 -3.67 7.41
C PHE A 119 2.93 -4.30 8.23
N ALA A 120 1.77 -3.64 8.19
CA ALA A 120 0.51 -4.23 8.60
C ALA A 120 -0.17 -4.87 7.37
N TRP A 121 -0.76 -6.05 7.56
CA TRP A 121 -1.36 -6.86 6.48
C TRP A 121 -2.81 -7.19 6.79
N THR A 122 -3.66 -7.17 5.77
CA THR A 122 -4.98 -7.79 5.85
C THR A 122 -4.81 -9.31 5.95
N ALA A 123 -5.77 -9.98 6.60
CA ALA A 123 -5.89 -11.42 6.42
C ALA A 123 -6.14 -11.71 4.92
N GLY A 124 -5.42 -12.69 4.38
CA GLY A 124 -5.57 -13.14 2.98
C GLY A 124 -6.83 -13.95 2.74
#